data_AF-A0A7C2S7Z3-F1
#
_entry.id   AF-A0A7C2S7Z3-F1
#
_cell.length_a   1.000
_cell.length_b   1.000
_cell.length_c   1.000
_cell.angle_alpha   90.00
_cell.angle_beta   90.00
_cell.angle_gamma   90.00
#
_symmetry.space_group_name_H-M   'P 1'
#
loop_
_entity.id
_entity.type
_entity.pdbx_description
1 polymer ?
#
loop_
_entity_poly.entity_id
_entity_poly.type
_entity_poly.pdbx_seq_one_letter_code
_entity_poly.pdbx_strand_id
1 'polypeptide(L)'
;MQSFWGHIAFNIAFVFVIVKARLSTQLRTLEEASLTLGADEIQTFLRVTIPLALPGIVAASLIAFTLSWDNFVKTVFTTGPGFQTLPLLIWSQAARGVVSPSLSALTTLMLLISFLLAYLYAKISTRRE
;
A
#
# COMPACT_ATOMS: atom_id res chain seq x y z
N MET A 1 13.04 -9.65 -11.08
CA MET A 1 13.30 -10.15 -9.71
C MET A 1 13.73 -9.04 -8.73
N GLN A 2 14.54 -8.06 -9.14
CA GLN A 2 14.94 -6.93 -8.27
C GLN A 2 13.75 -6.09 -7.76
N SER A 3 12.69 -5.91 -8.57
CA SER A 3 11.49 -5.16 -8.17
C SER A 3 10.71 -5.79 -7.00
N PHE A 4 10.74 -7.11 -6.82
CA PHE A 4 9.96 -7.79 -5.79
C PHE A 4 10.48 -7.52 -4.38
N TRP A 5 11.79 -7.72 -4.17
CA TRP A 5 12.42 -7.47 -2.86
C TRP A 5 12.40 -5.99 -2.48
N GLY A 6 12.61 -5.09 -3.44
CA GLY A 6 12.47 -3.65 -3.21
C GLY A 6 11.03 -3.24 -2.87
N HIS A 7 10.05 -3.90 -3.47
CA HIS A 7 8.64 -3.67 -3.17
C HIS A 7 8.26 -4.11 -1.76
N ILE A 8 8.73 -5.28 -1.32
CA ILE A 8 8.54 -5.74 0.07
C ILE A 8 9.22 -4.80 1.06
N ALA A 9 10.50 -4.46 0.82
CA ALA A 9 11.28 -3.62 1.71
C ALA A 9 10.68 -2.21 1.90
N PHE A 10 10.07 -1.66 0.86
CA PHE A 10 9.36 -0.38 0.96
C PHE A 10 8.05 -0.50 1.75
N ASN A 11 7.22 -1.49 1.43
CA ASN A 11 5.88 -1.61 2.02
C ASN A 11 5.92 -2.06 3.49
N ILE A 12 6.92 -2.85 3.90
CA ILE A 12 6.99 -3.38 5.27
C ILE A 12 7.08 -2.29 6.33
N ALA A 13 7.71 -1.15 6.02
CA ALA A 13 7.79 0.00 6.94
C ALA A 13 6.40 0.59 7.23
N PHE A 14 5.57 0.77 6.20
CA PHE A 14 4.20 1.26 6.36
C PHE A 14 3.32 0.26 7.11
N VAL A 15 3.42 -1.02 6.76
CA VAL A 15 2.68 -2.10 7.44
C VAL A 15 3.05 -2.13 8.92
N PHE A 16 4.34 -2.08 9.25
CA PHE A 16 4.81 -2.08 10.62
C PHE A 16 4.24 -0.92 11.44
N VAL A 17 4.29 0.31 10.90
CA VAL A 17 3.77 1.49 11.60
C VAL A 17 2.28 1.36 11.91
N ILE A 18 1.48 0.91 10.92
CA ILE A 18 0.03 0.78 11.07
C ILE A 18 -0.33 -0.32 12.09
N VAL A 19 0.30 -1.49 11.98
CA VAL A 19 0.06 -2.61 12.90
C VAL A 19 0.53 -2.26 14.32
N LYS A 20 1.71 -1.64 14.46
CA LYS A 20 2.21 -1.20 15.76
C LYS A 20 1.27 -0.18 16.41
N ALA A 21 0.78 0.80 15.66
CA ALA A 21 -0.18 1.77 16.17
C ALA A 21 -1.44 1.07 16.69
N ARG A 22 -1.95 0.07 15.98
CA ARG A 22 -3.11 -0.73 16.41
C ARG A 22 -2.87 -1.47 17.72
N LEU A 23 -1.66 -1.97 17.95
CA LEU A 23 -1.31 -2.76 19.13
C LEU A 23 -0.88 -1.92 20.35
N SER A 24 -0.51 -0.65 20.12
CA SER A 24 0.20 0.19 21.10
C SER A 24 -0.51 0.46 22.42
N THR A 25 -1.83 0.36 22.48
CA THR A 25 -2.62 0.77 23.65
C THR A 25 -3.00 -0.37 24.59
N GLN A 26 -3.15 -1.60 24.09
CA GLN A 26 -3.83 -2.68 24.83
C GLN A 26 -3.06 -4.01 24.82
N LEU A 27 -2.10 -4.20 23.90
CA LEU A 27 -1.51 -5.51 23.66
C LEU A 27 -0.86 -6.08 24.93
N ARG A 28 0.01 -5.31 25.58
CA ARG A 28 0.79 -5.78 26.73
C ARG A 28 -0.10 -6.23 27.89
N THR A 29 -1.13 -5.45 28.23
CA THR A 29 -2.07 -5.81 29.31
C THR A 29 -2.85 -7.08 28.99
N LEU A 30 -3.23 -7.29 27.73
CA LEU A 30 -3.95 -8.49 27.30
C LEU A 30 -3.05 -9.73 27.25
N GLU A 31 -1.78 -9.58 26.86
CA GLU A 31 -0.78 -10.65 26.89
C GLU A 31 -0.48 -11.07 28.34
N GLU A 32 -0.23 -10.13 29.24
CA GLU A 32 0.00 -10.40 30.67
C GLU A 32 -1.21 -11.10 31.33
N ALA A 33 -2.43 -10.68 30.98
CA ALA A 33 -3.66 -11.34 31.46
C ALA A 33 -3.81 -12.77 30.93
N SER A 34 -3.48 -13.01 29.66
CA SER A 34 -3.51 -14.34 29.04
C SER A 34 -2.54 -15.32 29.73
N LEU A 35 -1.30 -14.88 29.97
CA LEU A 35 -0.29 -15.66 30.68
C LEU A 35 -0.71 -15.95 32.13
N THR A 36 -1.33 -14.98 32.80
CA THR A 36 -1.85 -15.16 34.18
C THR A 36 -2.98 -16.19 34.24
N LEU A 37 -3.77 -16.33 33.18
CA LEU A 37 -4.81 -17.36 33.05
C LEU A 37 -4.25 -18.76 32.68
N GLY A 38 -2.93 -18.89 32.57
CA GLY A 38 -2.25 -20.16 32.30
C GLY A 38 -2.08 -20.50 30.82
N ALA A 39 -2.34 -19.56 29.91
CA ALA A 39 -2.00 -19.74 28.50
C ALA A 39 -0.47 -19.67 28.31
N ASP A 40 0.05 -20.45 27.36
CA ASP A 40 1.45 -20.33 26.94
C ASP A 40 1.65 -19.17 25.92
N GLU A 41 2.90 -18.91 25.54
CA GLU A 41 3.23 -17.82 24.61
C GLU A 41 2.62 -18.00 23.21
N ILE A 42 2.54 -19.24 22.72
CA ILE A 42 2.00 -19.54 21.39
C ILE A 42 0.48 -19.34 21.38
N GLN A 43 -0.21 -19.81 22.42
CA GLN A 43 -1.64 -19.60 22.62
C GLN A 43 -1.95 -18.12 22.77
N THR A 44 -1.16 -17.38 23.55
CA THR A 44 -1.30 -15.93 23.72
C THR A 44 -1.12 -15.22 22.37
N PHE A 45 -0.09 -15.57 21.61
CA PHE A 45 0.14 -15.00 20.28
C PHE A 45 -1.02 -15.26 19.31
N LEU A 46 -1.47 -16.51 19.19
CA LEU A 46 -2.52 -16.90 18.24
C LEU A 46 -3.92 -16.41 18.65
N ARG A 47 -4.23 -16.34 19.94
CA ARG A 47 -5.58 -16.02 20.45
C ARG A 47 -5.75 -14.57 20.90
N VAL A 48 -4.65 -13.87 21.20
CA VAL A 48 -4.68 -12.47 21.67
C VAL A 48 -4.01 -11.57 20.64
N THR A 49 -2.71 -11.77 20.38
CA THR A 49 -1.91 -10.86 19.55
C THR A 49 -2.39 -10.80 18.11
N ILE A 50 -2.59 -11.96 17.43
CA ILE A 50 -3.06 -12.01 16.03
C ILE A 50 -4.46 -11.39 15.88
N PRO A 51 -5.50 -11.80 16.64
CA PRO A 51 -6.83 -11.22 16.49
C PRO A 51 -6.87 -9.72 16.78
N LEU A 52 -6.08 -9.26 17.75
CA LEU A 52 -5.95 -7.84 18.07
C LEU A 52 -5.25 -7.05 16.95
N ALA A 53 -4.24 -7.64 16.32
CA ALA A 53 -3.52 -7.09 15.19
C ALA A 53 -4.34 -7.11 13.89
N LEU A 54 -5.28 -8.04 13.74
CA LEU A 54 -5.97 -8.32 12.48
C LEU A 54 -6.63 -7.09 11.83
N PRO A 55 -7.37 -6.21 12.55
CA PRO A 55 -7.90 -4.99 11.95
C PRO A 55 -6.80 -4.06 11.41
N GLY A 56 -5.67 -3.98 12.11
CA GLY A 56 -4.50 -3.23 11.68
C GLY A 56 -3.81 -3.85 10.47
N ILE A 57 -3.72 -5.18 10.41
CA ILE A 57 -3.19 -5.93 9.26
C ILE A 57 -4.06 -5.69 8.03
N VAL A 58 -5.38 -5.70 8.16
CA VAL A 58 -6.31 -5.42 7.05
C VAL A 58 -6.13 -3.99 6.55
N ALA A 59 -6.10 -3.00 7.45
CA ALA A 59 -5.87 -1.60 7.08
C ALA A 59 -4.51 -1.41 6.41
N ALA A 60 -3.45 -1.99 6.98
CA ALA A 60 -2.10 -1.96 6.42
C ALA A 60 -2.02 -2.62 5.04
N SER A 61 -2.75 -3.71 4.82
CA SER A 61 -2.80 -4.41 3.53
C SER A 61 -3.46 -3.53 2.45
N LEU A 62 -4.51 -2.79 2.79
CA LEU A 62 -5.15 -1.84 1.86
C LEU A 62 -4.21 -0.69 1.49
N ILE A 63 -3.45 -0.17 2.46
CA ILE A 63 -2.42 0.85 2.20
C ILE A 63 -1.31 0.29 1.33
N ALA A 64 -0.78 -0.90 1.63
CA ALA A 64 0.26 -1.55 0.82
C ALA A 64 -0.22 -1.84 -0.62
N PHE A 65 -1.48 -2.24 -0.79
CA PHE A 65 -2.11 -2.39 -2.10
C PHE A 65 -2.16 -1.05 -2.87
N THR A 66 -2.59 0.02 -2.20
CA THR A 66 -2.64 1.37 -2.79
C THR A 66 -1.23 1.86 -3.19
N LEU A 67 -0.24 1.68 -2.32
CA LEU A 67 1.16 2.02 -2.59
C LEU A 67 1.80 1.13 -3.65
N SER A 68 1.27 -0.07 -3.86
CA SER A 68 1.67 -0.96 -4.96
C SER A 68 1.09 -0.50 -6.29
N TRP A 69 -0.10 0.10 -6.28
CA TRP A 69 -0.73 0.65 -7.48
C TRP A 69 0.00 1.91 -7.95
N ASP A 70 0.40 2.78 -7.03
CA ASP A 70 1.16 4.00 -7.31
C ASP A 70 2.67 3.73 -7.45
N ASN A 71 3.06 2.98 -8.48
CA ASN A 71 4.40 2.40 -8.58
C ASN A 71 5.40 3.18 -9.47
N PHE A 72 5.12 4.42 -9.87
CA PHE A 72 6.05 5.16 -10.76
C PHE A 72 7.41 5.40 -10.10
N VAL A 73 7.44 6.04 -8.94
CA VAL A 73 8.70 6.41 -8.25
C VAL A 73 9.54 5.18 -7.95
N LYS A 74 8.93 4.12 -7.41
CA LYS A 74 9.64 2.86 -7.13
C LYS A 74 10.19 2.22 -8.39
N THR A 75 9.41 2.15 -9.47
CA THR A 75 9.86 1.51 -10.72
C THR A 75 11.02 2.27 -11.37
N VAL A 76 11.08 3.59 -11.28
CA VAL A 76 12.24 4.36 -11.78
C VAL A 76 13.55 3.96 -11.10
N PHE A 77 13.54 3.73 -9.78
CA PHE A 77 14.76 3.43 -9.01
C PHE A 77 15.07 1.94 -8.84
N THR A 78 14.12 1.05 -9.10
CA THR A 78 14.27 -0.41 -8.85
C THR A 78 14.18 -1.28 -10.11
N THR A 79 13.91 -0.69 -11.27
CA THR A 79 13.79 -1.41 -12.55
C THR A 79 15.08 -1.34 -13.36
N GLY A 80 15.56 -2.50 -13.82
CA GLY A 80 16.71 -2.62 -14.73
C GLY A 80 16.34 -2.48 -16.22
N PRO A 81 17.35 -2.44 -17.13
CA PRO A 81 17.11 -2.34 -18.57
C PRO A 81 16.16 -3.43 -19.08
N GLY A 82 15.18 -3.06 -19.91
CA GLY A 82 14.24 -4.01 -20.55
C GLY A 82 12.84 -4.11 -19.91
N PHE A 83 12.58 -3.45 -18.78
CA PHE A 83 11.25 -3.37 -18.19
C PHE A 83 10.69 -1.96 -18.34
N GLN A 84 9.65 -1.80 -19.16
CA GLN A 84 8.93 -0.54 -19.33
C GLN A 84 7.49 -0.67 -18.81
N THR A 85 7.22 -0.04 -17.68
CA THR A 85 5.84 0.21 -17.24
C THR A 85 5.26 1.41 -18.00
N LEU A 86 3.94 1.51 -18.06
CA LEU A 86 3.26 2.66 -18.68
C LEU A 86 3.80 4.03 -18.17
N PRO A 87 3.94 4.23 -16.85
CA PRO A 87 4.53 5.47 -16.31
C PRO A 87 5.98 5.71 -16.73
N LEU A 88 6.82 4.66 -16.76
CA LEU A 88 8.20 4.75 -17.25
C LEU A 88 8.26 5.10 -18.73
N LEU A 89 7.34 4.57 -19.54
CA LEU A 89 7.24 4.87 -20.95
C LEU A 89 6.88 6.35 -21.17
N ILE A 90 5.87 6.86 -20.46
CA ILE A 90 5.47 8.28 -20.50
C ILE A 90 6.64 9.18 -20.12
N TRP A 91 7.29 8.90 -18.98
CA TRP A 91 8.46 9.64 -18.52
C TRP A 91 9.61 9.60 -19.52
N SER A 92 9.97 8.43 -20.04
CA SER A 92 11.10 8.27 -20.96
C SER A 92 10.87 8.97 -22.30
N GLN A 93 9.63 9.06 -22.79
CA GLN A 93 9.28 9.78 -24.01
C GLN A 93 9.31 11.29 -23.78
N ALA A 94 8.70 11.76 -22.69
CA ALA A 94 8.76 13.17 -22.30
C ALA A 94 10.21 13.66 -22.10
N ALA A 95 11.05 12.89 -21.40
CA ALA A 95 12.45 13.22 -21.14
C ALA A 95 13.31 13.27 -22.42
N ARG A 96 12.93 12.52 -23.46
CA ARG A 96 13.60 12.54 -24.77
C ARG A 96 13.03 13.58 -25.73
N GLY A 97 12.03 14.37 -25.30
CA GLY A 97 11.34 15.34 -26.16
C GLY A 97 10.52 14.72 -27.29
N VAL A 98 10.31 13.40 -27.27
CA VAL A 98 9.53 12.67 -28.28
C VAL A 98 8.17 12.39 -27.67
N VAL A 99 7.15 13.14 -28.06
CA VAL A 99 5.78 12.96 -27.55
C VAL A 99 4.92 12.39 -28.66
N SER A 100 4.69 11.08 -28.63
CA SER A 100 3.75 10.45 -29.57
C SER A 100 2.31 10.92 -29.30
N PRO A 101 1.53 11.34 -30.32
CA PRO A 101 0.13 11.72 -30.15
C PRO A 101 -0.73 10.65 -29.48
N SER A 102 -0.44 9.37 -29.74
CA SER A 102 -1.13 8.23 -29.10
C SER A 102 -0.86 8.14 -27.60
N LEU A 103 0.34 8.50 -27.16
CA LEU A 103 0.72 8.49 -25.74
C LEU A 103 0.06 9.65 -24.99
N SER A 104 -0.01 10.83 -25.61
CA SER A 104 -0.73 11.99 -25.07
C SER A 104 -2.23 11.69 -24.91
N ALA A 105 -2.85 11.06 -25.91
CA ALA A 105 -4.25 10.65 -25.83
C ALA A 105 -4.50 9.66 -24.68
N LEU A 106 -3.65 8.63 -24.54
CA LEU A 106 -3.74 7.65 -23.46
C LEU A 106 -3.58 8.28 -22.07
N THR A 107 -2.58 9.16 -21.92
CA THR A 107 -2.33 9.86 -20.65
C THR A 107 -3.50 10.75 -20.26
N THR A 108 -4.09 11.45 -21.23
CA THR A 108 -5.27 12.29 -21.01
C THR A 108 -6.48 11.45 -20.58
N LEU A 109 -6.70 10.30 -21.22
CA LEU A 109 -7.78 9.39 -20.85
C LEU A 109 -7.60 8.83 -19.44
N MET A 110 -6.39 8.41 -19.08
CA MET A 110 -6.08 7.94 -17.72
C MET A 110 -6.36 9.02 -16.68
N LEU A 111 -5.93 10.25 -16.95
CA LEU A 111 -6.17 11.40 -16.09
C LEU A 111 -7.67 11.69 -15.93
N LEU A 112 -8.45 11.66 -17.01
CA LEU A 112 -9.90 11.82 -16.97
C LEU A 112 -10.58 10.74 -16.12
N ILE A 113 -10.18 9.47 -16.27
CA ILE A 113 -10.73 8.36 -15.47
C ILE A 113 -10.40 8.55 -13.98
N SER A 114 -9.15 8.90 -13.65
CA SER A 114 -8.75 9.17 -12.27
C SER A 114 -9.55 10.33 -11.64
N PHE A 115 -9.73 11.43 -12.37
CA PHE A 115 -10.55 12.55 -11.92
C PHE A 115 -12.01 12.16 -11.71
N LEU A 116 -12.59 11.38 -12.65
CA LEU A 116 -13.96 10.91 -12.55
C LEU A 116 -14.17 10.05 -11.30
N LEU A 117 -13.27 9.09 -11.05
CA LEU A 117 -13.33 8.23 -9.87
C LEU A 117 -13.18 9.02 -8.57
N ALA A 118 -12.24 9.97 -8.51
CA ALA A 118 -12.05 10.83 -7.35
C ALA A 118 -13.30 11.71 -7.07
N TYR A 119 -13.89 12.28 -8.12
CA TYR A 119 -15.12 13.06 -8.02
C TYR A 119 -16.30 12.21 -7.53
N LEU A 120 -16.47 11.00 -8.06
CA LEU A 120 -17.52 10.07 -7.62
C LEU A 120 -17.34 9.66 -6.15
N TYR A 121 -16.10 9.34 -5.74
CA TYR A 121 -15.77 9.02 -4.36
C TYR A 121 -16.12 10.19 -3.42
N ALA A 122 -15.68 11.41 -3.75
CA ALA A 122 -15.98 12.60 -2.97
C ALA A 122 -17.49 12.81 -2.84
N LYS A 123 -18.23 12.72 -3.96
CA LYS A 123 -19.69 12.88 -3.97
C LYS A 123 -20.42 11.85 -3.10
N ILE A 124 -19.93 10.61 -3.02
CA ILE A 124 -20.52 9.55 -2.19
C ILE A 124 -20.15 9.76 -0.72
N SER A 125 -18.92 10.20 -0.42
CA SER A 125 -18.44 10.44 0.94
C SER A 125 -19.17 11.60 1.62
N THR A 126 -19.41 12.71 0.92
CA THR A 126 -20.13 13.88 1.46
C THR A 126 -21.61 13.62 1.72
N ARG A 127 -22.18 12.50 1.24
CA ARG A 127 -23.55 12.08 1.54
C ARG A 127 -23.66 11.23 2.83
N ARG A 128 -22.54 10.88 3.45
CA ARG A 128 -22.47 10.09 4.69
C ARG A 128 -22.19 10.93 5.93
N GLU A 129 -21.99 12.23 5.77
CA GLU A 129 -21.94 13.24 6.83
C GLU A 129 -23.27 14.01 6.87
#